data_AF-A0A382W6P9-F1
#
_entry.id   AF-A0A382W6P9-F1
#
_cell.length_a   1.000
_cell.length_b   1.000
_cell.length_c   1.000
_cell.angle_alpha   90.00
_cell.angle_beta   90.00
_cell.angle_gamma   90.00
#
_symmetry.space_group_name_H-M   'P 1'
#
loop_
_entity.id
_entity.type
_entity.pdbx_description
1 polymer ?
#
loop_
_entity_poly.entity_id
_entity_poly.type
_entity_poly.pdbx_seq_one_letter_code
_entity_poly.pdbx_strand_id
1 'polypeptide(L)'
;MNFCLLISLPIYLLGQISNNNDLKQKTEEWFENNPDSYPHWLTPEEKLLHVNNSRDFYETDPPVGPVINIPEFGPMEGVLIRYPFGISYSVIAEMSEDIMVTTIVSSTGQQNNVTNQYSSNGVNLNNCNFLIAPSNSYWTRDYGPWYIIDGNQDLAIVNFPYNRPRPYDNDIPIEMADFLGIDLYGMNVITAGGNYMTDGMGISASSTLIFEENPSQSQNQIRDKIEDYLGVPNYHVIDDPNNTYID
;
A
#
# COMPACT_ATOMS: atom_id res chain seq x y z
N MET A 1 -43.81 -35.73 26.21
CA MET A 1 -42.34 -35.62 26.38
C MET A 1 -41.84 -34.65 25.33
N ASN A 2 -41.51 -33.41 25.73
CA ASN A 2 -40.86 -32.45 24.84
C ASN A 2 -39.38 -32.80 24.76
N PHE A 3 -38.93 -33.30 23.60
CA PHE A 3 -37.51 -33.44 23.31
C PHE A 3 -36.98 -32.08 22.88
N CYS A 4 -36.24 -31.42 23.77
CA CYS A 4 -35.47 -30.22 23.43
C CYS A 4 -34.19 -30.69 22.72
N LEU A 5 -34.10 -30.50 21.41
CA LEU A 5 -32.86 -30.72 20.66
C LEU A 5 -31.89 -29.57 20.99
N LEU A 6 -30.96 -29.80 21.91
CA LEU A 6 -29.81 -28.93 22.11
C LEU A 6 -28.82 -29.21 20.97
N ILE A 7 -28.84 -28.35 19.94
CA ILE A 7 -27.83 -28.35 18.89
C ILE A 7 -26.56 -27.76 19.52
N SER A 8 -25.61 -28.62 19.89
CA SER A 8 -24.27 -28.18 20.28
C SER A 8 -23.54 -27.69 19.04
N LEU A 9 -23.51 -26.37 18.83
CA LEU A 9 -22.63 -25.74 17.85
C LEU A 9 -21.17 -25.95 18.28
N PRO A 10 -20.28 -26.47 17.41
CA PRO A 10 -18.89 -26.69 17.76
C PRO A 10 -18.22 -25.35 18.11
N ILE A 11 -17.40 -25.34 19.16
CA ILE A 11 -16.70 -24.16 19.72
C ILE A 11 -15.94 -23.37 18.63
N TYR A 12 -15.39 -24.08 17.64
CA TYR A 12 -14.71 -23.48 16.49
C TYR A 12 -15.64 -22.59 15.64
N LEU A 13 -16.88 -23.03 15.40
CA LEU A 13 -17.85 -22.27 14.63
C LEU A 13 -18.35 -21.05 15.42
N LEU A 14 -18.48 -21.18 16.74
CA LEU A 14 -18.78 -20.05 17.63
C LEU A 14 -17.64 -19.01 17.63
N GLY A 15 -16.38 -19.45 17.63
CA GLY A 15 -15.21 -18.56 17.51
C GLY A 15 -15.15 -17.81 16.18
N GLN A 16 -15.45 -18.47 15.06
CA GLN A 16 -15.52 -17.82 13.75
C GLN A 16 -16.67 -16.80 13.66
N ILE A 17 -17.84 -17.11 14.23
CA ILE A 17 -18.98 -16.19 14.26
C ILE A 17 -18.68 -14.96 15.12
N SER A 18 -18.05 -15.15 16.29
CA SER A 18 -17.63 -14.05 17.16
C SER A 18 -16.64 -13.12 16.44
N ASN A 19 -15.57 -13.67 15.87
CA ASN A 19 -14.55 -12.88 15.18
C ASN A 19 -15.11 -12.10 13.98
N ASN A 20 -16.06 -12.68 13.23
CA ASN A 20 -16.71 -11.97 12.13
C ASN A 20 -17.60 -10.82 12.61
N ASN A 21 -18.26 -10.97 13.76
CA ASN A 21 -19.05 -9.88 14.35
C ASN A 21 -18.13 -8.76 14.85
N ASP A 22 -17.02 -9.11 15.48
CA ASP A 22 -16.04 -8.13 15.99
C ASP A 22 -15.40 -7.34 14.82
N LEU A 23 -15.02 -8.03 13.74
CA LEU A 23 -14.49 -7.38 12.53
C LEU A 23 -15.51 -6.46 11.88
N LYS A 24 -16.78 -6.89 11.81
CA LYS A 24 -17.86 -6.08 11.26
C LYS A 24 -18.07 -4.81 12.10
N GLN A 25 -18.13 -4.94 13.43
CA GLN A 25 -18.26 -3.79 14.32
C GLN A 25 -17.07 -2.83 14.16
N LYS A 26 -15.83 -3.34 14.20
CA LYS A 26 -14.61 -2.55 14.00
C LYS A 26 -14.62 -1.80 12.67
N THR A 27 -15.14 -2.43 11.62
CA THR A 27 -15.27 -1.82 10.28
C THR A 27 -16.35 -0.75 10.22
N GLU A 28 -17.50 -0.97 10.86
CA GLU A 28 -18.56 0.03 10.97
C GLU A 28 -18.06 1.28 11.74
N GLU A 29 -17.44 1.07 12.90
CA GLU A 29 -16.81 2.15 13.69
C GLU A 29 -15.72 2.89 12.91
N TRP A 30 -14.97 2.19 12.05
CA TRP A 30 -13.98 2.83 11.17
C TRP A 30 -14.63 3.84 10.22
N PHE A 31 -15.67 3.43 9.49
CA PHE A 31 -16.34 4.28 8.51
C PHE A 31 -17.12 5.43 9.15
N GLU A 32 -17.56 5.31 10.41
CA GLU A 32 -18.12 6.44 11.16
C GLU A 32 -17.07 7.55 11.35
N ASN A 33 -15.80 7.18 11.57
CA ASN A 33 -14.71 8.12 11.82
C ASN A 33 -13.94 8.51 10.53
N ASN A 34 -13.97 7.67 9.50
CA ASN A 34 -13.21 7.80 8.26
C ASN A 34 -14.10 7.45 7.05
N PRO A 35 -15.17 8.23 6.78
CA PRO A 35 -16.20 7.83 5.81
C PRO A 35 -15.70 7.65 4.37
N ASP A 36 -14.58 8.27 4.02
CA ASP A 36 -14.02 8.31 2.66
C ASP A 36 -12.66 7.59 2.55
N SER A 37 -12.33 6.73 3.51
CA SER A 37 -11.18 5.84 3.45
C SER A 37 -11.60 4.46 3.94
N TYR A 38 -11.29 3.42 3.16
CA TYR A 38 -11.27 2.04 3.68
C TYR A 38 -10.36 1.93 4.90
N PRO A 39 -10.37 0.85 5.72
CA PRO A 39 -9.42 0.51 6.81
C PRO A 39 -8.16 -0.24 6.34
N HIS A 40 -7.09 -0.35 7.15
CA HIS A 40 -5.86 -1.04 6.70
C HIS A 40 -6.05 -2.56 6.57
N TRP A 41 -7.07 -3.10 7.23
CA TRP A 41 -7.50 -4.49 7.11
C TRP A 41 -8.48 -4.71 5.97
N LEU A 42 -8.70 -5.98 5.62
CA LEU A 42 -9.80 -6.37 4.73
C LEU A 42 -11.13 -6.29 5.45
N THR A 43 -12.06 -5.47 4.96
CA THR A 43 -13.44 -5.46 5.48
C THR A 43 -14.11 -6.82 5.29
N PRO A 44 -15.19 -7.14 6.03
CA PRO A 44 -15.96 -8.37 5.80
C PRO A 44 -16.39 -8.54 4.33
N GLU A 45 -16.74 -7.45 3.65
CA GLU A 45 -17.10 -7.43 2.23
C GLU A 45 -15.87 -7.69 1.35
N GLU A 46 -14.75 -7.04 1.63
CA GLU A 46 -13.49 -7.25 0.90
C GLU A 46 -12.98 -8.69 1.04
N LYS A 47 -13.21 -9.36 2.18
CA LYS A 47 -12.86 -10.79 2.36
C LYS A 47 -13.66 -11.73 1.44
N LEU A 48 -14.84 -11.31 0.99
CA LEU A 48 -15.64 -12.05 0.01
C LEU A 48 -15.17 -11.81 -1.42
N LEU A 49 -14.44 -10.71 -1.64
CA LEU A 49 -13.77 -10.46 -2.90
C LEU A 49 -12.49 -11.30 -2.89
N HIS A 50 -12.38 -12.21 -3.86
CA HIS A 50 -11.05 -12.68 -4.21
C HIS A 50 -10.25 -11.44 -4.64
N VAL A 51 -9.05 -11.25 -4.08
CA VAL A 51 -8.04 -10.37 -4.68
C VAL A 51 -7.75 -10.97 -6.05
N ASN A 52 -8.58 -10.58 -7.01
CA ASN A 52 -8.63 -11.20 -8.31
C ASN A 52 -7.76 -10.36 -9.23
N ASN A 53 -6.49 -10.72 -9.27
CA ASN A 53 -5.50 -10.10 -10.15
C ASN A 53 -5.76 -10.37 -11.64
N SER A 54 -6.85 -11.08 -12.00
CA SER A 54 -7.12 -11.48 -13.39
C SER A 54 -7.61 -10.35 -14.27
N ARG A 55 -7.70 -9.10 -13.79
CA ARG A 55 -8.17 -7.99 -14.63
C ARG A 55 -7.16 -6.87 -14.91
N ASP A 56 -6.33 -6.40 -13.98
CA ASP A 56 -5.71 -5.08 -14.17
C ASP A 56 -4.19 -4.96 -13.85
N PHE A 57 -3.46 -6.04 -13.55
CA PHE A 57 -2.00 -5.96 -13.43
C PHE A 57 -1.30 -6.41 -14.71
N TYR A 58 -0.46 -5.53 -15.28
CA TYR A 58 0.39 -5.85 -16.42
C TYR A 58 1.82 -6.05 -15.96
N GLU A 59 2.25 -7.31 -15.91
CA GLU A 59 3.65 -7.65 -15.69
C GLU A 59 4.48 -7.20 -16.91
N THR A 60 5.58 -6.50 -16.66
CA THR A 60 6.53 -6.06 -17.70
C THR A 60 7.74 -6.99 -17.73
N ASP A 61 8.71 -6.69 -18.59
CA ASP A 61 10.07 -7.16 -18.34
C ASP A 61 10.68 -6.33 -17.18
N PRO A 62 11.61 -6.90 -16.38
CA PRO A 62 12.31 -6.14 -15.35
C PRO A 62 13.23 -5.06 -15.97
N PRO A 63 13.67 -4.05 -15.18
CA PRO A 63 14.68 -3.10 -15.63
C PRO A 63 15.98 -3.81 -16.00
N VAL A 64 16.70 -3.27 -16.99
CA VAL A 64 18.06 -3.74 -17.27
C VAL A 64 18.95 -3.31 -16.11
N GLY A 65 19.71 -4.24 -15.54
CA GLY A 65 20.60 -3.96 -14.41
C GLY A 65 21.83 -3.10 -14.77
N PRO A 66 22.53 -2.55 -13.75
CA PRO A 66 22.26 -2.72 -12.32
C PRO A 66 20.99 -1.99 -11.87
N VAL A 67 20.25 -2.58 -10.94
CA VAL A 67 19.08 -1.96 -10.32
C VAL A 67 19.43 -1.64 -8.86
N ILE A 68 19.03 -0.46 -8.39
CA ILE A 68 19.21 -0.05 -7.00
C ILE A 68 17.86 0.39 -6.44
N ASN A 69 17.27 -0.39 -5.55
CA ASN A 69 16.12 0.08 -4.79
C ASN A 69 16.53 1.16 -3.80
N ILE A 70 15.79 2.27 -3.78
CA ILE A 70 16.13 3.44 -2.98
C ILE A 70 15.71 3.20 -1.52
N PRO A 71 16.63 3.28 -0.54
CA PRO A 71 16.29 3.12 0.86
C PRO A 71 15.57 4.36 1.40
N GLU A 72 14.70 4.16 2.39
CA GLU A 72 13.91 5.24 2.99
C GLU A 72 14.76 6.32 3.68
N PHE A 73 15.96 5.97 4.12
CA PHE A 73 16.93 6.91 4.70
C PHE A 73 17.84 7.57 3.65
N GLY A 74 17.61 7.29 2.37
CA GLY A 74 18.27 7.97 1.25
C GLY A 74 17.79 9.42 1.10
N PRO A 75 18.43 10.21 0.22
CA PRO A 75 17.92 11.53 -0.15
C PRO A 75 16.51 11.42 -0.75
N MET A 76 15.60 12.29 -0.31
CA MET A 76 14.20 12.33 -0.77
C MET A 76 13.87 13.71 -1.32
N GLU A 77 13.12 13.76 -2.42
CA GLU A 77 12.62 15.01 -3.03
C GLU A 77 11.23 15.40 -2.51
N GLY A 78 10.49 14.45 -1.96
CA GLY A 78 9.14 14.70 -1.46
C GLY A 78 8.51 13.50 -0.75
N VAL A 79 7.26 13.71 -0.32
CA VAL A 79 6.41 12.72 0.34
C VAL A 79 5.07 12.64 -0.36
N LEU A 80 4.53 11.42 -0.48
CA LEU A 80 3.21 11.16 -1.06
C LEU A 80 2.19 10.89 0.05
N ILE A 81 1.18 11.75 0.14
CA ILE A 81 0.07 11.62 1.08
C ILE A 81 -1.26 11.68 0.32
N ARG A 82 -2.35 11.24 0.94
CA ARG A 82 -3.67 11.18 0.30
C ARG A 82 -4.71 11.92 1.11
N TYR A 83 -5.59 12.65 0.43
CA TYR A 83 -6.79 13.24 1.02
C TYR A 83 -8.04 12.36 0.72
N PRO A 84 -8.98 12.17 1.67
CA PRO A 84 -8.95 12.66 3.05
C PRO A 84 -7.81 12.10 3.90
N PHE A 85 -7.28 12.94 4.78
CA PHE A 85 -6.02 12.69 5.49
C PHE A 85 -6.17 11.66 6.62
N GLY A 86 -5.24 10.70 6.66
CA GLY A 86 -4.99 9.82 7.80
C GLY A 86 -3.93 10.38 8.79
N ILE A 87 -3.43 11.59 8.55
CA ILE A 87 -2.41 12.28 9.35
C ILE A 87 -2.87 13.70 9.69
N SER A 88 -2.30 14.30 10.73
CA SER A 88 -2.68 15.64 11.16
C SER A 88 -2.07 16.73 10.28
N TYR A 89 -2.74 17.89 10.19
CA TYR A 89 -2.19 19.07 9.52
C TYR A 89 -0.85 19.52 10.11
N SER A 90 -0.59 19.30 11.40
CA SER A 90 0.69 19.64 12.01
C SER A 90 1.85 18.84 11.42
N VAL A 91 1.63 17.56 11.11
CA VAL A 91 2.64 16.72 10.44
C VAL A 91 2.82 17.17 8.99
N ILE A 92 1.73 17.50 8.29
CA ILE A 92 1.78 18.01 6.91
C ILE A 92 2.53 19.34 6.84
N ALA A 93 2.25 20.26 7.77
CA ALA A 93 2.92 21.55 7.85
C ALA A 93 4.43 21.36 8.07
N GLU A 94 4.84 20.49 9.00
CA GLU A 94 6.27 20.23 9.22
C GLU A 94 6.96 19.60 8.00
N MET A 95 6.34 18.62 7.34
CA MET A 95 6.93 18.06 6.11
C MET A 95 7.12 19.14 5.03
N SER A 96 6.17 20.08 4.93
CA SER A 96 6.21 21.15 3.93
C SER A 96 7.27 22.22 4.18
N GLU A 97 7.95 22.24 5.32
CA GLU A 97 9.05 23.18 5.56
C GLU A 97 10.30 22.81 4.75
N ASP A 98 10.55 21.51 4.55
CA ASP A 98 11.81 21.02 3.97
C ASP A 98 11.67 20.33 2.59
N ILE A 99 10.55 19.65 2.33
CA ILE A 99 10.38 18.80 1.14
C ILE A 99 9.02 18.97 0.47
N MET A 100 8.92 18.55 -0.79
CA MET A 100 7.66 18.62 -1.54
C MET A 100 6.61 17.67 -0.95
N VAL A 101 5.45 18.18 -0.60
CA VAL A 101 4.29 17.39 -0.19
C VAL A 101 3.37 17.19 -1.39
N THR A 102 3.41 15.99 -1.97
CA THR A 102 2.50 15.57 -3.03
C THR A 102 1.24 14.98 -2.43
N THR A 103 0.10 15.65 -2.65
CA THR A 103 -1.19 15.21 -2.12
C THR A 103 -2.07 14.61 -3.21
N ILE A 104 -2.45 13.35 -3.05
CA ILE A 104 -3.44 12.68 -3.89
C ILE A 104 -4.82 13.24 -3.59
N VAL A 105 -5.51 13.69 -4.63
CA VAL A 105 -6.88 14.21 -4.58
C VAL A 105 -7.69 13.66 -5.75
N SER A 106 -8.99 13.42 -5.56
CA SER A 106 -9.87 12.83 -6.58
C SER A 106 -10.35 13.81 -7.65
N SER A 107 -10.15 15.11 -7.47
CA SER A 107 -10.58 16.14 -8.42
C SER A 107 -9.95 17.50 -8.15
N THR A 108 -10.01 18.40 -9.13
CA THR A 108 -9.68 19.82 -8.97
C THR A 108 -10.53 20.50 -7.89
N GLY A 109 -11.78 20.08 -7.71
CA GLY A 109 -12.64 20.59 -6.62
C GLY A 109 -12.07 20.25 -5.24
N GLN A 110 -11.57 19.03 -5.09
CA GLN A 110 -10.93 18.58 -3.85
C GLN A 110 -9.56 19.24 -3.65
N GLN A 111 -8.76 19.41 -4.71
CA GLN A 111 -7.53 20.20 -4.68
C GLN A 111 -7.76 21.62 -4.12
N ASN A 112 -8.79 22.32 -4.61
CA ASN A 112 -9.11 23.67 -4.14
C ASN A 112 -9.50 23.68 -2.66
N ASN A 113 -10.23 22.67 -2.20
CA ASN A 113 -10.57 22.51 -0.78
C ASN A 113 -9.30 22.30 0.06
N VAL A 114 -8.45 21.34 -0.32
CA VAL A 114 -7.20 21.05 0.38
C VAL A 114 -6.28 22.26 0.41
N THR A 115 -6.16 23.01 -0.68
CA THR A 115 -5.35 24.23 -0.73
C THR A 115 -5.81 25.27 0.32
N ASN A 116 -7.13 25.46 0.48
CA ASN A 116 -7.68 26.34 1.50
C ASN A 116 -7.43 25.82 2.93
N GLN A 117 -7.55 24.50 3.12
CA GLN A 117 -7.25 23.85 4.40
C GLN A 117 -5.76 24.00 4.76
N TYR A 118 -4.86 23.75 3.82
CA TYR A 118 -3.41 23.95 3.97
C TYR A 118 -3.07 25.39 4.34
N SER A 119 -3.61 26.37 3.59
CA SER A 119 -3.42 27.79 3.90
C SER A 119 -3.91 28.16 5.31
N SER A 120 -4.96 27.53 5.80
CA SER A 120 -5.54 27.81 7.13
C SER A 120 -4.78 27.12 8.27
N ASN A 121 -4.01 26.07 7.97
CA ASN A 121 -3.31 25.26 8.94
C ASN A 121 -1.78 25.41 8.89
N GLY A 122 -1.28 26.49 8.27
CA GLY A 122 0.14 26.84 8.28
C GLY A 122 1.01 25.93 7.42
N VAL A 123 0.44 25.23 6.43
CA VAL A 123 1.22 24.42 5.48
C VAL A 123 1.86 25.35 4.44
N ASN A 124 3.15 25.17 4.17
CA ASN A 124 3.88 25.93 3.17
C ASN A 124 3.50 25.49 1.76
N LEU A 125 2.59 26.25 1.13
CA LEU A 125 2.07 25.96 -0.21
C LEU A 125 3.12 26.01 -1.32
N ASN A 126 4.29 26.61 -1.11
CA ASN A 126 5.38 26.57 -2.09
C ASN A 126 5.98 25.17 -2.22
N ASN A 127 5.85 24.35 -1.17
CA ASN A 127 6.30 22.96 -1.12
C ASN A 127 5.11 22.00 -1.17
N CYS A 128 4.08 22.34 -1.94
CA CYS A 128 2.91 21.48 -2.15
C CYS A 128 2.60 21.32 -3.63
N ASN A 129 2.31 20.09 -4.06
CA ASN A 129 1.71 19.81 -5.36
C ASN A 129 0.64 18.71 -5.22
N PHE A 130 -0.09 18.44 -6.30
CA PHE A 130 -1.28 17.59 -6.26
C PHE A 130 -1.26 16.58 -7.40
N LEU A 131 -1.47 15.30 -7.04
CA LEU A 131 -1.75 14.23 -7.98
C LEU A 131 -3.27 14.06 -8.04
N ILE A 132 -3.89 14.35 -9.20
CA ILE A 132 -5.34 14.18 -9.35
C ILE A 132 -5.63 12.76 -9.83
N ALA A 133 -5.95 11.86 -8.89
CA ALA A 133 -6.26 10.46 -9.16
C ALA A 133 -7.32 9.92 -8.17
N PRO A 134 -8.21 9.00 -8.60
CA PRO A 134 -9.06 8.29 -7.67
C PRO A 134 -8.20 7.44 -6.72
N SER A 135 -8.66 7.25 -5.48
CA SER A 135 -8.01 6.38 -4.49
C SER A 135 -9.05 5.85 -3.50
N ASN A 136 -8.86 4.65 -3.00
CA ASN A 136 -9.74 3.99 -2.03
C ASN A 136 -9.35 4.33 -0.58
N SER A 137 -8.07 4.54 -0.29
CA SER A 137 -7.60 4.73 1.08
C SER A 137 -6.39 5.65 1.23
N TYR A 138 -6.07 6.04 2.46
CA TYR A 138 -4.90 6.89 2.75
C TYR A 138 -3.60 6.13 3.04
N TRP A 139 -3.54 4.80 2.89
CA TRP A 139 -2.30 4.02 3.09
C TRP A 139 -1.35 4.11 1.91
N THR A 140 -0.88 5.33 1.61
CA THR A 140 0.11 5.56 0.55
C THR A 140 1.40 4.76 0.77
N ARG A 141 1.70 4.34 2.01
CA ARG A 141 2.79 3.39 2.29
C ARG A 141 2.56 2.01 1.67
N ASP A 142 1.32 1.53 1.67
CA ASP A 142 1.04 0.15 1.28
C ASP A 142 0.91 -0.03 -0.23
N TYR A 143 0.28 0.93 -0.92
CA TYR A 143 0.04 0.87 -2.35
C TYR A 143 0.91 1.83 -3.17
N GLY A 144 1.67 2.71 -2.50
CA GLY A 144 2.47 3.72 -3.18
C GLY A 144 3.65 3.15 -3.97
N PRO A 145 4.27 3.98 -4.81
CA PRO A 145 5.35 3.56 -5.69
C PRO A 145 6.60 3.10 -4.92
N TRP A 146 7.22 2.02 -5.38
CA TRP A 146 8.58 1.67 -4.96
C TRP A 146 9.58 2.25 -5.95
N TYR A 147 10.51 3.08 -5.49
CA TYR A 147 11.46 3.76 -6.36
C TYR A 147 12.76 2.96 -6.52
N ILE A 148 13.27 2.94 -7.75
CA ILE A 148 14.56 2.35 -8.10
C ILE A 148 15.38 3.34 -8.94
N ILE A 149 16.69 3.13 -8.96
CA ILE A 149 17.55 3.60 -10.04
C ILE A 149 17.79 2.41 -10.98
N ASP A 150 17.50 2.59 -12.27
CA ASP A 150 17.66 1.55 -13.29
C ASP A 150 19.11 1.50 -13.85
N GLY A 151 19.37 0.59 -14.79
CA GLY A 151 20.67 0.45 -15.43
C GLY A 151 21.07 1.63 -16.34
N ASN A 152 20.13 2.51 -16.69
CA ASN A 152 20.42 3.76 -17.40
C ASN A 152 20.81 4.89 -16.43
N GLN A 153 20.73 4.65 -15.11
CA GLN A 153 20.89 5.63 -14.03
C GLN A 153 19.73 6.61 -13.92
N ASP A 154 18.55 6.22 -14.41
CA ASP A 154 17.34 7.01 -14.32
C ASP A 154 16.48 6.54 -13.14
N LEU A 155 15.73 7.48 -12.56
CA LEU A 155 14.71 7.16 -11.55
C LEU A 155 13.54 6.46 -12.23
N ALA A 156 13.08 5.35 -11.67
CA ALA A 156 11.89 4.65 -12.14
C ALA A 156 11.05 4.12 -10.96
N ILE A 157 9.82 3.74 -11.27
CA ILE A 157 8.88 3.14 -10.31
C ILE A 157 8.72 1.66 -10.61
N VAL A 158 8.74 0.83 -9.57
CA VAL A 158 8.26 -0.54 -9.59
C VAL A 158 6.86 -0.58 -8.98
N ASN A 159 5.88 -0.98 -9.80
CA ASN A 159 4.52 -1.27 -9.39
C ASN A 159 4.36 -2.75 -9.02
N PHE A 160 3.48 -3.05 -8.08
CA PHE A 160 3.14 -4.40 -7.65
C PHE A 160 1.63 -4.50 -7.41
N PRO A 161 1.02 -5.69 -7.54
CA PRO A 161 -0.38 -5.87 -7.18
C PRO A 161 -0.58 -5.62 -5.67
N TYR A 162 -1.40 -4.64 -5.32
CA TYR A 162 -1.73 -4.36 -3.93
C TYR A 162 -2.57 -5.51 -3.33
N ASN A 163 -2.21 -5.96 -2.13
CA ASN A 163 -2.87 -7.07 -1.43
C ASN A 163 -4.27 -6.75 -0.84
N ARG A 164 -4.94 -5.70 -1.34
CA ARG A 164 -6.34 -5.36 -1.03
C ARG A 164 -7.11 -5.23 -2.34
N PRO A 165 -8.41 -5.57 -2.38
CA PRO A 165 -9.26 -5.41 -3.57
C PRO A 165 -9.65 -3.93 -3.78
N ARG A 166 -8.65 -3.06 -3.86
CA ARG A 166 -8.74 -1.59 -3.92
C ARG A 166 -8.08 -1.10 -5.21
N PRO A 167 -8.79 -1.18 -6.34
CA PRO A 167 -8.19 -0.96 -7.65
C PRO A 167 -7.63 0.45 -7.83
N TYR A 168 -8.27 1.48 -7.25
CA TYR A 168 -7.78 2.85 -7.40
C TYR A 168 -6.52 3.11 -6.57
N ASP A 169 -6.33 2.40 -5.45
CA ASP A 169 -5.06 2.44 -4.71
C ASP A 169 -3.95 1.74 -5.53
N ASN A 170 -4.27 0.60 -6.14
CA ASN A 170 -3.36 -0.19 -6.97
C ASN A 170 -2.83 0.56 -8.22
N ASP A 171 -3.58 1.55 -8.71
CA ASP A 171 -3.21 2.32 -9.89
C ASP A 171 -2.37 3.57 -9.55
N ILE A 172 -2.23 3.95 -8.27
CA ILE A 172 -1.46 5.15 -7.89
C ILE A 172 -0.01 5.14 -8.37
N PRO A 173 0.75 4.02 -8.35
CA PRO A 173 2.09 4.00 -8.95
C PRO A 173 2.11 4.34 -10.44
N ILE A 174 1.07 3.98 -11.20
CA ILE A 174 0.93 4.30 -12.63
C ILE A 174 0.70 5.81 -12.80
N GLU A 175 -0.25 6.37 -12.05
CA GLU A 175 -0.56 7.81 -12.07
C GLU A 175 0.65 8.65 -11.64
N MET A 176 1.44 8.15 -10.67
CA MET A 176 2.65 8.84 -10.23
C MET A 176 3.77 8.79 -11.27
N ALA A 177 3.94 7.66 -11.97
CA ALA A 177 4.93 7.55 -13.04
C ALA A 177 4.63 8.52 -14.20
N ASP A 178 3.35 8.64 -14.61
CA ASP A 178 2.92 9.61 -15.61
C ASP A 178 3.13 11.06 -15.11
N PHE A 179 2.76 11.34 -13.86
CA PHE A 179 2.94 12.66 -13.25
C PHE A 179 4.41 13.11 -13.21
N LEU A 180 5.33 12.20 -12.93
CA LEU A 180 6.77 12.46 -12.91
C LEU A 180 7.43 12.38 -14.30
N GLY A 181 6.77 11.72 -15.26
CA GLY A 181 7.33 11.43 -16.58
C GLY A 181 8.49 10.44 -16.53
N ILE A 182 8.39 9.41 -15.69
CA ILE A 182 9.42 8.37 -15.49
C ILE A 182 8.91 6.97 -15.84
N ASP A 183 9.85 6.04 -16.02
CA ASP A 183 9.52 4.66 -16.38
C ASP A 183 8.84 3.89 -15.24
N LEU A 184 8.00 2.93 -15.64
CA LEU A 184 7.24 2.06 -14.76
C LEU A 184 7.51 0.59 -15.10
N TYR A 185 7.87 -0.21 -14.10
CA TYR A 185 8.04 -1.66 -14.21
C TYR A 185 6.99 -2.39 -13.37
N GLY A 186 6.30 -3.37 -13.95
CA GLY A 186 5.26 -4.15 -13.27
C GLY A 186 5.82 -5.45 -12.69
N MET A 187 6.18 -5.46 -11.40
CA MET A 187 6.59 -6.67 -10.68
C MET A 187 5.39 -7.48 -10.18
N ASN A 188 5.18 -8.67 -10.73
CA ASN A 188 4.07 -9.55 -10.33
C ASN A 188 4.32 -10.30 -9.02
N VAL A 189 4.31 -9.56 -7.90
CA VAL A 189 4.37 -10.08 -6.53
C VAL A 189 3.34 -9.33 -5.69
N ILE A 190 2.29 -10.01 -5.25
CA ILE A 190 1.26 -9.42 -4.40
C ILE A 190 1.90 -9.04 -3.06
N THR A 191 1.76 -7.78 -2.64
CA THR A 191 2.31 -7.33 -1.36
C THR A 191 1.69 -6.00 -0.92
N ALA A 192 2.17 -5.49 0.21
CA ALA A 192 1.96 -4.12 0.67
C ALA A 192 3.32 -3.52 1.04
N GLY A 193 3.54 -2.25 0.71
CA GLY A 193 4.78 -1.55 1.06
C GLY A 193 5.06 -1.48 2.56
N GLY A 194 4.06 -1.52 3.44
CA GLY A 194 4.27 -1.64 4.88
C GLY A 194 4.94 -2.95 5.32
N ASN A 195 4.92 -3.99 4.47
CA ASN A 195 5.60 -5.27 4.71
C ASN A 195 6.98 -5.35 4.03
N TYR A 196 7.54 -4.24 3.55
CA TYR A 196 8.82 -4.23 2.83
C TYR A 196 9.72 -3.09 3.31
N MET A 197 11.02 -3.38 3.42
CA MET A 197 12.06 -2.38 3.63
C MET A 197 13.37 -2.81 2.95
N THR A 198 14.15 -1.86 2.47
CA THR A 198 15.48 -2.08 1.87
C THR A 198 16.56 -1.25 2.57
N ASP A 199 17.80 -1.72 2.53
CA ASP A 199 18.98 -0.94 2.90
C ASP A 199 19.62 -0.19 1.72
N GLY A 200 19.14 -0.40 0.49
CA GLY A 200 19.69 0.19 -0.73
C GLY A 200 21.07 -0.33 -1.14
N MET A 201 21.56 -1.38 -0.46
CA MET A 201 22.86 -2.02 -0.69
C MET A 201 22.69 -3.52 -1.02
N GLY A 202 21.49 -3.90 -1.47
CA GLY A 202 21.17 -5.25 -1.91
C GLY A 202 20.63 -6.17 -0.81
N ILE A 203 20.19 -5.61 0.32
CA ILE A 203 19.50 -6.33 1.39
C ILE A 203 18.10 -5.74 1.57
N SER A 204 17.08 -6.60 1.58
CA SER A 204 15.71 -6.21 1.96
C SER A 204 15.08 -7.24 2.88
N ALA A 205 14.01 -6.83 3.56
CA ALA A 205 13.28 -7.69 4.48
C ALA A 205 11.76 -7.53 4.35
N SER A 206 11.06 -8.65 4.56
CA SER A 206 9.60 -8.73 4.69
C SER A 206 9.19 -9.82 5.67
N SER A 207 7.93 -9.81 6.10
CA SER A 207 7.35 -10.95 6.80
C SER A 207 7.00 -12.11 5.84
N THR A 208 6.73 -13.31 6.38
CA THR A 208 6.26 -14.48 5.62
C THR A 208 4.98 -14.24 4.83
N LEU A 209 4.23 -13.18 5.15
CA LEU A 209 3.03 -12.78 4.43
C LEU A 209 3.26 -12.70 2.91
N ILE A 210 4.45 -12.29 2.46
CA ILE A 210 4.75 -12.22 1.02
C ILE A 210 4.65 -13.59 0.32
N PHE A 211 4.93 -14.68 1.03
CA PHE A 211 4.77 -16.04 0.50
C PHE A 211 3.34 -16.53 0.62
N GLU A 212 2.66 -16.21 1.72
CA GLU A 212 1.29 -16.62 2.00
C GLU A 212 0.30 -15.99 1.00
N GLU A 213 0.54 -14.74 0.60
CA GLU A 213 -0.28 -14.00 -0.37
C GLU A 213 0.01 -14.37 -1.82
N ASN A 214 1.11 -15.08 -2.10
CA ASN A 214 1.51 -15.50 -3.47
C ASN A 214 1.56 -17.02 -3.64
N PRO A 215 0.48 -17.78 -3.33
CA PRO A 215 0.53 -19.25 -3.29
C PRO A 215 0.73 -19.91 -4.67
N SER A 216 0.57 -19.17 -5.76
CA SER A 216 0.83 -19.64 -7.12
C SER A 216 2.31 -19.56 -7.53
N GLN A 217 3.15 -18.90 -6.73
CA GLN A 217 4.57 -18.70 -6.99
C GLN A 217 5.39 -19.42 -5.91
N SER A 218 6.48 -20.08 -6.31
CA SER A 218 7.45 -20.62 -5.36
C SER A 218 8.21 -19.48 -4.66
N GLN A 219 8.74 -19.74 -3.46
CA GLN A 219 9.58 -18.77 -2.75
C GLN A 219 10.78 -18.31 -3.58
N ASN A 220 11.36 -19.18 -4.40
CA ASN A 220 12.45 -18.82 -5.31
C ASN A 220 11.97 -17.88 -6.41
N GLN A 221 10.82 -18.14 -7.05
CA GLN A 221 10.28 -17.21 -8.06
C GLN A 221 10.02 -15.81 -7.50
N ILE A 222 9.55 -15.72 -6.25
CA ILE A 222 9.35 -14.44 -5.57
C ILE A 222 10.71 -13.76 -5.31
N ARG A 223 11.72 -14.52 -4.88
CA ARG A 223 13.09 -14.00 -4.69
C ARG A 223 13.70 -13.51 -5.99
N ASP A 224 13.58 -14.29 -7.07
CA ASP A 224 14.09 -13.95 -8.39
C ASP A 224 13.44 -12.63 -8.87
N LYS A 225 12.12 -12.45 -8.68
CA LYS A 225 11.45 -11.18 -8.99
C LYS A 225 11.94 -10.01 -8.14
N ILE A 226 12.14 -10.20 -6.84
CA ILE A 226 12.67 -9.17 -5.94
C ILE A 226 14.11 -8.79 -6.36
N GLU A 227 14.92 -9.76 -6.78
CA GLU A 227 16.26 -9.48 -7.31
C GLU A 227 16.20 -8.74 -8.66
N ASP A 228 15.43 -9.25 -9.62
CA ASP A 228 15.35 -8.73 -10.98
C ASP A 228 14.77 -7.30 -11.03
N TYR A 229 13.73 -7.01 -10.25
CA TYR A 229 13.04 -5.72 -10.27
C TYR A 229 13.60 -4.69 -9.30
N LEU A 230 14.24 -5.11 -8.20
CA LEU A 230 14.66 -4.20 -7.13
C LEU A 230 16.18 -4.23 -6.88
N GLY A 231 16.92 -5.14 -7.53
CA GLY A 231 18.36 -5.27 -7.34
C GLY A 231 18.75 -5.82 -5.97
N VAL A 232 17.91 -6.70 -5.40
CA VAL A 232 18.07 -7.23 -4.04
C VAL A 232 18.43 -8.71 -4.05
N PRO A 233 19.73 -9.07 -4.08
CA PRO A 233 20.17 -10.46 -4.03
C PRO A 233 20.03 -11.10 -2.63
N ASN A 234 19.98 -10.30 -1.55
CA ASN A 234 19.85 -10.80 -0.18
C ASN A 234 18.48 -10.44 0.39
N TYR A 235 17.47 -11.23 0.04
CA TYR A 235 16.10 -11.00 0.50
C TYR A 235 15.73 -11.85 1.72
N HIS A 236 15.64 -11.22 2.88
CA HIS A 236 15.28 -11.84 4.15
C HIS A 236 13.75 -11.91 4.32
N VAL A 237 13.22 -13.10 4.59
CA VAL A 237 11.80 -13.28 4.93
C VAL A 237 11.71 -13.98 6.26
N ILE A 238 11.04 -13.35 7.23
CA ILE A 238 10.97 -13.80 8.62
C ILE A 238 9.51 -13.87 9.10
N ASP A 239 9.22 -14.69 10.10
CA ASP A 239 7.89 -14.73 10.71
C ASP A 239 7.56 -13.36 11.34
N ASP A 240 6.31 -12.91 11.24
CA ASP A 240 5.87 -11.69 11.91
C ASP A 240 5.97 -11.86 13.44
N PRO A 241 6.85 -11.10 14.13
CA PRO A 241 7.06 -11.25 15.56
C PRO A 241 5.87 -10.76 16.41
N ASN A 242 4.97 -9.96 15.84
CA ASN A 242 3.79 -9.47 16.54
C ASN A 242 2.64 -10.47 16.51
N ASN A 243 2.74 -11.52 15.66
CA ASN A 243 1.68 -12.51 15.42
C ASN A 243 0.31 -11.84 15.13
N THR A 244 0.36 -10.61 14.64
CA THR A 244 -0.76 -9.86 14.11
C THR A 244 -0.75 -10.11 12.62
N TYR A 245 -1.52 -11.09 12.16
CA TYR A 245 -1.99 -10.97 10.78
C TYR A 245 -2.61 -9.57 10.69
N ILE A 246 -2.38 -8.82 9.62
CA ILE A 246 -2.97 -7.49 9.47
C ILE A 246 -4.50 -7.65 9.47
N ASP A 247 -5.09 -7.54 10.67
CA ASP A 247 -6.45 -7.93 11.06
C ASP A 247 -7.45 -6.77 10.96
#